data_AF-A0A839F011-F1
#
_entry.id   AF-A0A839F011-F1
#
_cell.length_a   1.000
_cell.length_b   1.000
_cell.length_c   1.000
_cell.angle_alpha   90.00
_cell.angle_beta   90.00
_cell.angle_gamma   90.00
#
_symmetry.space_group_name_H-M   'P 1'
#
loop_
_entity.id
_entity.type
_entity.pdbx_description
1 polymer ?
#
loop_
_entity_poly.entity_id
_entity_poly.type
_entity_poly.pdbx_seq_one_letter_code
_entity_poly.pdbx_strand_id
1 'polypeptide(L)'
;MRAITQGRGAHVVLALLAMFAGVREARAFDTLFRNGFEHPLNYDSPLGANLDGVVDYSTSYNFVDAMKQSRAWITQDTTGSGVFDTGEEDCLDLDANGYLRTLAPVASRPGCAGTSYNAVATLFFFGDFPGHYPSGRYVVTYQGQGTISYFFAAHRNAALSTPGRDVLDVDAGSGGWMMRFDAIDAADPPRDIHVWMPGYDEHSGPSQLFHPDFLSLVRRNKVLRFMDWMQTNNSAQQDFVDRPMLDDVRWTEHGVPLEMMVELANRTDAQPWFNMPHRATDDYITQFALRVKALLRRDLRVYVEYSNEVWNGQFGQGAYVEAMGTAEYGNVGSGFDRRLNWHGERTAQMCDLWKAAWGGEASRVTCVLGAQAANAYTQTQSADCPLWSAGAPCSAHGIDAVAIAPYFGGYLDGPDTAATVQGWTTTTLFAELTNGGQVAGGPPGGALADVRGWIDAHHGAAVARSLRLVSYEGGQHLVGILGVENNDAITALFTSANRDARMGAAYAQHLVDWREHGGELFMNFTASSGYGKFGSWGAVEYLDAQDTPKQQALLGFIDANPCWWSGCTQ
;
A
#
# COMPACT_ATOMS: atom_id res chain seq x y z
N MET A 1 68.56 1.74 -12.07
CA MET A 1 68.47 0.51 -11.24
C MET A 1 67.71 0.82 -9.97
N ARG A 2 66.41 0.52 -9.91
CA ARG A 2 65.61 0.34 -8.69
C ARG A 2 64.26 -0.27 -9.12
N ALA A 3 63.97 -1.44 -8.55
CA ALA A 3 62.67 -2.11 -8.61
C ALA A 3 61.76 -1.61 -7.46
N ILE A 4 60.53 -2.15 -7.43
CA ILE A 4 59.45 -1.99 -6.42
C ILE A 4 58.53 -0.78 -6.77
N THR A 5 57.20 -0.86 -6.97
CA THR A 5 56.12 -1.78 -6.54
C THR A 5 54.90 -1.63 -7.47
N GLN A 6 54.27 -2.74 -7.86
CA GLN A 6 52.88 -2.78 -8.35
C GLN A 6 51.96 -3.08 -7.16
N GLY A 7 50.84 -2.37 -7.05
CA GLY A 7 49.75 -2.72 -6.14
C GLY A 7 48.93 -1.51 -5.68
N ARG A 8 47.72 -1.40 -6.25
CA ARG A 8 46.54 -0.57 -5.89
C ARG A 8 46.00 0.21 -7.08
N GLY A 9 45.21 -0.47 -7.91
CA GLY A 9 44.48 0.17 -9.02
C GLY A 9 43.21 -0.55 -9.47
N ALA A 10 42.83 -1.68 -8.85
CA ALA A 10 41.72 -2.52 -9.32
C ALA A 10 40.40 -2.35 -8.53
N HIS A 11 40.41 -1.74 -7.34
CA HIS A 11 39.21 -1.66 -6.48
C HIS A 11 38.36 -0.39 -6.67
N VAL A 12 38.86 0.64 -7.36
CA VAL A 12 38.10 1.87 -7.62
C VAL A 12 37.31 1.81 -8.93
N VAL A 13 37.72 0.95 -9.88
CA VAL A 13 37.07 0.84 -11.20
C VAL A 13 35.81 -0.04 -11.16
N LEU A 14 35.73 -1.03 -10.25
CA LEU A 14 34.54 -1.88 -10.12
C LEU A 14 33.33 -1.15 -9.49
N ALA A 15 33.57 -0.25 -8.54
CA ALA A 15 32.49 0.52 -7.88
C ALA A 15 31.84 1.56 -8.82
N LEU A 16 32.60 2.12 -9.76
CA LEU A 16 32.09 3.03 -10.78
C LEU A 16 31.26 2.29 -11.86
N LEU A 17 31.64 1.05 -12.23
CA LEU A 17 30.87 0.25 -13.18
C LEU A 17 29.51 -0.22 -12.64
N ALA A 18 29.39 -0.47 -11.33
CA ALA A 18 28.11 -0.79 -10.69
C ALA A 18 27.14 0.40 -10.69
N MET A 19 27.63 1.64 -10.52
CA MET A 19 26.80 2.84 -10.67
C MET A 19 26.34 3.08 -12.11
N PHE A 20 27.14 2.70 -13.12
CA PHE A 20 26.75 2.84 -14.53
C PHE A 20 25.82 1.73 -15.04
N ALA A 21 25.84 0.54 -14.42
CA ALA A 21 24.89 -0.53 -14.74
C ALA A 21 23.45 -0.15 -14.32
N GLY A 22 23.28 0.38 -13.10
CA GLY A 22 21.97 0.85 -12.61
C GLY A 22 21.41 2.09 -13.35
N VAL A 23 22.25 2.86 -14.04
CA VAL A 23 21.83 4.02 -14.84
C VAL A 23 21.44 3.63 -16.27
N ARG A 24 21.90 2.47 -16.78
CA ARG A 24 21.50 1.97 -18.12
C ARG A 24 20.16 1.25 -18.11
N GLU A 25 19.79 0.56 -17.03
CA GLU A 25 18.46 -0.05 -16.91
C GLU A 25 17.36 1.02 -16.81
N ALA A 26 17.62 2.14 -16.13
CA ALA A 26 16.66 3.22 -15.93
C ALA A 26 16.17 3.95 -17.22
N ARG A 27 16.72 3.62 -18.41
CA ARG A 27 16.33 4.28 -19.68
C ARG A 27 15.64 3.35 -20.70
N ALA A 28 15.40 2.09 -20.37
CA ALA A 28 14.77 1.14 -21.30
C ALA A 28 13.22 1.19 -21.32
N PHE A 29 12.58 2.11 -20.58
CA PHE A 29 11.15 2.02 -20.23
C PHE A 29 10.25 3.10 -20.88
N ASP A 30 10.67 3.71 -22.00
CA ASP A 30 10.15 5.03 -22.42
C ASP A 30 8.98 5.03 -23.45
N THR A 31 8.33 3.89 -23.77
CA THR A 31 7.54 3.84 -25.04
C THR A 31 6.13 3.25 -25.03
N LEU A 32 5.51 2.89 -23.90
CA LEU A 32 4.11 2.42 -23.92
C LEU A 32 3.07 3.40 -23.36
N PHE A 33 3.49 4.43 -22.61
CA PHE A 33 2.60 5.49 -22.12
C PHE A 33 3.09 6.91 -22.37
N ARG A 34 4.17 7.10 -23.15
CA ARG A 34 4.42 8.39 -23.77
C ARG A 34 3.41 8.61 -24.89
N ASN A 35 2.19 9.01 -24.54
CA ASN A 35 1.44 9.86 -25.45
C ASN A 35 2.17 11.21 -25.44
N GLY A 36 3.08 11.39 -26.40
CA GLY A 36 3.93 12.57 -26.46
C GLY A 36 3.11 13.84 -26.28
N PHE A 37 3.38 14.61 -25.23
CA PHE A 37 2.76 15.92 -24.97
C PHE A 37 1.21 15.98 -25.01
N GLU A 38 0.48 14.85 -24.96
CA GLU A 38 -0.98 14.84 -24.79
C GLU A 38 -1.31 14.80 -23.30
N HIS A 39 -2.35 15.52 -22.89
CA HIS A 39 -2.80 15.59 -21.49
C HIS A 39 -3.17 14.18 -20.99
N PRO A 40 -2.43 13.60 -20.01
CA PRO A 40 -2.79 12.30 -19.46
C PRO A 40 -4.17 12.34 -18.79
N LEU A 41 -4.84 11.19 -18.68
CA LEU A 41 -6.24 11.11 -18.21
C LEU A 41 -6.45 11.61 -16.77
N ASN A 42 -5.38 11.73 -16.00
CA ASN A 42 -5.37 12.22 -14.62
C ASN A 42 -4.73 13.62 -14.48
N TYR A 43 -4.40 14.30 -15.59
CA TYR A 43 -3.68 15.57 -15.60
C TYR A 43 -4.37 16.66 -14.77
N ASP A 44 -5.70 16.71 -14.82
CA ASP A 44 -6.51 17.66 -14.03
C ASP A 44 -7.34 16.95 -12.95
N SER A 45 -7.06 15.68 -12.64
CA SER A 45 -7.86 14.92 -11.67
C SER A 45 -7.70 15.49 -10.26
N PRO A 46 -8.79 15.77 -9.52
CA PRO A 46 -8.72 16.22 -8.14
C PRO A 46 -8.57 15.08 -7.14
N LEU A 47 -8.59 13.83 -7.63
CA LEU A 47 -8.63 12.63 -6.80
C LEU A 47 -7.33 11.83 -6.91
N GLY A 48 -7.03 11.13 -5.85
CA GLY A 48 -6.14 9.98 -5.88
C GLY A 48 -6.74 8.79 -5.14
N ALA A 49 -5.97 7.72 -5.04
CA ALA A 49 -6.37 6.52 -4.31
C ALA A 49 -5.18 5.93 -3.56
N ASN A 50 -5.42 5.27 -2.43
CA ASN A 50 -4.45 4.29 -1.97
C ASN A 50 -4.60 3.02 -2.81
N LEU A 51 -3.52 2.28 -2.87
CA LEU A 51 -3.48 0.94 -3.45
C LEU A 51 -3.65 -0.08 -2.34
N ASP A 52 -4.41 -1.13 -2.61
CA ASP A 52 -4.59 -2.23 -1.69
C ASP A 52 -3.32 -3.05 -1.49
N GLY A 53 -3.27 -3.75 -0.35
CA GLY A 53 -2.15 -4.60 0.02
C GLY A 53 -1.86 -5.67 -1.04
N VAL A 54 -0.58 -5.83 -1.35
CA VAL A 54 -0.09 -6.93 -2.19
C VAL A 54 -0.07 -8.19 -1.33
N VAL A 55 -1.13 -8.99 -1.45
CA VAL A 55 -1.30 -10.29 -0.78
C VAL A 55 -2.06 -11.25 -1.70
N ASP A 56 -1.93 -12.56 -1.48
CA ASP A 56 -2.52 -13.57 -2.36
C ASP A 56 -4.05 -13.66 -2.25
N TYR A 57 -4.63 -13.12 -1.18
CA TYR A 57 -6.08 -13.03 -0.96
C TYR A 57 -6.62 -11.62 -1.23
N SER A 58 -5.88 -10.77 -1.96
CA SER A 58 -6.43 -9.52 -2.49
C SER A 58 -7.28 -9.80 -3.73
N THR A 59 -8.35 -9.02 -3.90
CA THR A 59 -9.16 -9.00 -5.14
C THR A 59 -8.50 -8.19 -6.26
N SER A 60 -7.31 -7.62 -6.02
CA SER A 60 -6.46 -6.99 -7.03
C SER A 60 -5.28 -7.88 -7.39
N TYR A 61 -5.05 -8.11 -8.69
CA TYR A 61 -3.84 -8.78 -9.22
C TYR A 61 -2.97 -7.75 -9.95
N ASN A 62 -1.99 -7.21 -9.23
CA ASN A 62 -1.31 -5.97 -9.64
C ASN A 62 -0.24 -6.18 -10.73
N PHE A 63 0.46 -7.32 -10.69
CA PHE A 63 1.64 -7.62 -11.52
C PHE A 63 1.36 -8.74 -12.49
N VAL A 64 2.01 -8.78 -13.64
CA VAL A 64 1.88 -9.92 -14.58
C VAL A 64 2.56 -11.20 -14.07
N ASP A 65 3.50 -11.05 -13.14
CA ASP A 65 4.15 -12.13 -12.40
C ASP A 65 3.47 -12.30 -11.04
N ALA A 66 2.61 -13.32 -10.95
CA ALA A 66 1.86 -13.65 -9.75
C ALA A 66 2.75 -14.16 -8.60
N MET A 67 4.00 -14.56 -8.87
CA MET A 67 4.95 -14.94 -7.81
C MET A 67 5.20 -13.78 -6.85
N LYS A 68 5.23 -12.55 -7.37
CA LYS A 68 5.47 -11.34 -6.56
C LYS A 68 4.35 -11.05 -5.56
N GLN A 69 3.17 -11.62 -5.76
CA GLN A 69 2.00 -11.49 -4.89
C GLN A 69 1.64 -12.83 -4.21
N SER A 70 2.50 -13.85 -4.27
CA SER A 70 2.24 -15.14 -3.64
C SER A 70 2.29 -15.04 -2.11
N ARG A 71 1.59 -15.95 -1.43
CA ARG A 71 1.69 -16.09 0.03
C ARG A 71 3.12 -16.40 0.46
N ALA A 72 3.48 -16.02 1.68
CA ALA A 72 4.69 -16.53 2.34
C ALA A 72 4.77 -18.07 2.25
N TRP A 73 5.98 -18.61 2.41
CA TRP A 73 6.18 -20.05 2.36
C TRP A 73 5.38 -20.73 3.48
N ILE A 74 4.81 -21.90 3.18
CA ILE A 74 4.07 -22.73 4.12
C ILE A 74 4.78 -24.07 4.21
N THR A 75 5.20 -24.42 5.41
CA THR A 75 5.82 -25.73 5.68
C THR A 75 4.75 -26.82 5.77
N GLN A 76 4.95 -27.95 5.08
CA GLN A 76 3.97 -29.05 5.05
C GLN A 76 4.60 -30.39 5.41
N ASP A 77 3.80 -31.27 6.00
CA ASP A 77 4.14 -32.69 6.16
C ASP A 77 3.18 -33.55 5.34
N THR A 78 3.68 -34.03 4.20
CA THR A 78 2.91 -34.75 3.19
C THR A 78 3.00 -36.27 3.29
N THR A 79 3.93 -36.78 4.10
CA THR A 79 4.20 -38.24 4.23
C THR A 79 3.96 -38.77 5.65
N GLY A 80 3.94 -37.90 6.66
CA GLY A 80 3.67 -38.23 8.05
C GLY A 80 2.22 -37.91 8.46
N SER A 81 2.08 -36.83 9.23
CA SER A 81 0.83 -36.35 9.82
C SER A 81 -0.20 -35.84 8.80
N GLY A 82 0.23 -35.43 7.60
CA GLY A 82 -0.66 -34.82 6.61
C GLY A 82 -1.03 -33.37 6.92
N VAL A 83 -0.33 -32.72 7.86
CA VAL A 83 -0.60 -31.34 8.27
C VAL A 83 -0.30 -30.37 7.11
N PHE A 84 -1.27 -29.51 6.81
CA PHE A 84 -1.20 -28.54 5.71
C PHE A 84 -0.23 -27.39 5.99
N ASP A 85 -0.14 -26.95 7.24
CA ASP A 85 0.77 -25.90 7.69
C ASP A 85 1.36 -26.33 9.03
N THR A 86 2.64 -26.68 9.03
CA THR A 86 3.35 -27.12 10.23
C THR A 86 3.77 -25.95 11.13
N GLY A 87 3.74 -24.71 10.64
CA GLY A 87 4.19 -23.53 11.38
C GLY A 87 5.71 -23.50 11.64
N GLU A 88 6.48 -24.16 10.78
CA GLU A 88 7.92 -24.37 10.92
C GLU A 88 8.74 -23.47 9.96
N GLU A 89 8.15 -22.38 9.45
CA GLU A 89 8.73 -21.48 8.43
C GLU A 89 10.05 -20.84 8.89
N ASP A 90 10.16 -20.52 10.19
CA ASP A 90 11.39 -19.99 10.80
C ASP A 90 12.58 -20.95 10.70
N CYS A 91 12.34 -22.23 10.36
CA CYS A 91 13.37 -23.24 10.19
C CYS A 91 13.85 -23.41 8.74
N LEU A 92 13.25 -22.71 7.77
CA LEU A 92 13.60 -22.82 6.34
C LEU A 92 15.02 -22.29 6.05
N ASP A 93 15.78 -23.02 5.23
CA ASP A 93 17.04 -22.51 4.64
C ASP A 93 16.72 -21.71 3.36
N LEU A 94 16.63 -20.39 3.50
CA LEU A 94 16.37 -19.44 2.43
C LEU A 94 17.66 -18.70 2.04
N ASP A 95 17.81 -18.35 0.77
CA ASP A 95 18.83 -17.40 0.34
C ASP A 95 18.44 -15.95 0.68
N ALA A 96 19.31 -15.00 0.30
CA ALA A 96 19.11 -13.58 0.61
C ALA A 96 17.85 -12.98 -0.05
N ASN A 97 17.31 -13.63 -1.09
CA ASN A 97 16.15 -13.18 -1.84
C ASN A 97 14.89 -13.99 -1.46
N GLY A 98 14.99 -14.87 -0.47
CA GLY A 98 13.88 -15.68 0.03
C GLY A 98 13.62 -16.98 -0.74
N TYR A 99 14.50 -17.39 -1.67
CA TYR A 99 14.36 -18.68 -2.37
C TYR A 99 14.84 -19.85 -1.50
N LEU A 100 14.14 -20.97 -1.57
CA LEU A 100 14.47 -22.20 -0.84
C LEU A 100 15.76 -22.83 -1.35
N ARG A 101 16.73 -23.07 -0.45
CA ARG A 101 17.99 -23.75 -0.78
C ARG A 101 17.91 -25.26 -0.62
N THR A 102 17.03 -25.73 0.27
CA THR A 102 16.77 -27.15 0.55
C THR A 102 15.44 -27.30 1.30
N LEU A 103 14.94 -28.53 1.39
CA LEU A 103 13.83 -28.90 2.28
C LEU A 103 14.33 -29.38 3.65
N ALA A 104 15.64 -29.40 3.90
CA ALA A 104 16.17 -29.68 5.23
C ALA A 104 16.04 -28.45 6.15
N PRO A 105 15.63 -28.61 7.42
CA PRO A 105 15.57 -27.51 8.36
C PRO A 105 16.97 -27.04 8.77
N VAL A 106 17.10 -25.75 9.07
CA VAL A 106 18.30 -25.16 9.68
C VAL A 106 18.32 -25.54 11.17
N ALA A 107 18.73 -26.77 11.47
CA ALA A 107 18.68 -27.35 12.83
C ALA A 107 19.42 -26.55 13.91
N SER A 108 20.34 -25.65 13.54
CA SER A 108 21.03 -24.75 14.47
C SER A 108 20.16 -23.59 14.97
N ARG A 109 19.03 -23.29 14.31
CA ARG A 109 18.08 -22.27 14.78
C ARG A 109 17.32 -22.79 16.01
N PRO A 110 17.03 -21.92 17.00
CA PRO A 110 16.26 -22.31 18.18
C PRO A 110 14.93 -22.96 17.79
N GLY A 111 14.65 -24.16 18.31
CA GLY A 111 13.41 -24.89 18.02
C GLY A 111 13.43 -25.80 16.78
N CYS A 112 14.44 -25.69 15.91
CA CYS A 112 14.43 -26.36 14.60
C CYS A 112 15.05 -27.78 14.56
N ALA A 113 15.50 -28.32 15.69
CA ALA A 113 16.17 -29.62 15.75
C ALA A 113 15.22 -30.83 15.65
N GLY A 114 13.92 -30.62 15.89
CA GLY A 114 12.87 -31.66 15.85
C GLY A 114 11.85 -31.48 14.72
N THR A 115 12.13 -30.55 13.81
CA THR A 115 11.27 -30.15 12.69
C THR A 115 11.02 -31.29 11.72
N SER A 116 9.81 -31.37 11.14
CA SER A 116 9.35 -32.55 10.41
C SER A 116 8.73 -32.27 9.04
N TYR A 117 8.63 -31.00 8.61
CA TYR A 117 8.20 -30.69 7.26
C TYR A 117 9.05 -31.42 6.19
N ASN A 118 8.39 -31.86 5.14
CA ASN A 118 9.01 -32.56 4.00
C ASN A 118 8.60 -31.96 2.65
N ALA A 119 7.78 -30.92 2.65
CA ALA A 119 7.45 -30.12 1.49
C ALA A 119 7.23 -28.66 1.91
N VAL A 120 7.39 -27.74 0.96
CA VAL A 120 7.15 -26.30 1.19
C VAL A 120 6.29 -25.76 0.06
N ALA A 121 5.21 -25.08 0.42
CA ALA A 121 4.20 -24.59 -0.49
C ALA A 121 4.07 -23.06 -0.47
N THR A 122 3.44 -22.51 -1.51
CA THR A 122 2.95 -21.13 -1.54
C THR A 122 1.62 -21.08 -2.27
N LEU A 123 0.79 -20.10 -1.93
CA LEU A 123 -0.59 -19.94 -2.40
C LEU A 123 -0.73 -18.72 -3.30
N PHE A 124 -1.66 -18.83 -4.24
CA PHE A 124 -2.01 -17.81 -5.22
C PHE A 124 -3.53 -17.65 -5.26
N PHE A 125 -4.00 -16.40 -5.24
CA PHE A 125 -5.43 -16.06 -5.39
C PHE A 125 -6.33 -16.78 -4.38
N PHE A 126 -5.86 -16.93 -3.13
CA PHE A 126 -6.45 -17.80 -2.11
C PHE A 126 -7.34 -17.02 -1.12
N GLY A 127 -8.27 -16.23 -1.65
CA GLY A 127 -9.34 -15.58 -0.88
C GLY A 127 -10.75 -15.92 -1.38
N ASP A 128 -11.76 -15.30 -0.77
CA ASP A 128 -13.18 -15.59 -1.04
C ASP A 128 -13.70 -14.80 -2.26
N PHE A 129 -13.09 -15.07 -3.43
CA PHE A 129 -13.41 -14.40 -4.70
C PHE A 129 -13.26 -15.34 -5.92
N PRO A 130 -13.83 -16.56 -5.88
CA PRO A 130 -13.70 -17.51 -6.99
C PRO A 130 -14.16 -16.89 -8.32
N GLY A 131 -13.35 -17.06 -9.36
CA GLY A 131 -13.60 -16.52 -10.70
C GLY A 131 -13.12 -15.08 -10.94
N HIS A 132 -12.64 -14.37 -9.92
CA HIS A 132 -12.20 -12.96 -10.02
C HIS A 132 -10.69 -12.79 -10.21
N TYR A 133 -10.07 -13.73 -10.91
CA TYR A 133 -8.70 -13.63 -11.42
C TYR A 133 -8.62 -14.39 -12.77
N PRO A 134 -7.62 -14.13 -13.63
CA PRO A 134 -7.63 -14.69 -14.98
C PRO A 134 -7.54 -16.23 -15.00
N SER A 135 -8.56 -16.92 -15.51
CA SER A 135 -8.43 -18.33 -15.93
C SER A 135 -7.56 -18.45 -17.18
N GLY A 136 -6.94 -19.61 -17.38
CA GLY A 136 -6.22 -19.93 -18.61
C GLY A 136 -4.84 -20.51 -18.37
N ARG A 137 -3.95 -20.30 -19.34
CA ARG A 137 -2.60 -20.87 -19.28
C ARG A 137 -1.64 -19.94 -18.56
N TYR A 138 -1.12 -20.41 -17.44
CA TYR A 138 -0.03 -19.76 -16.71
C TYR A 138 1.29 -20.40 -17.13
N VAL A 139 2.37 -19.62 -17.10
CA VAL A 139 3.73 -20.13 -17.35
C VAL A 139 4.54 -19.93 -16.07
N VAL A 140 5.07 -21.02 -15.53
CA VAL A 140 6.01 -20.98 -14.41
C VAL A 140 7.42 -21.20 -14.96
N THR A 141 8.31 -20.23 -14.78
CA THR A 141 9.72 -20.37 -15.15
C THR A 141 10.60 -20.35 -13.91
N TYR A 142 11.67 -21.14 -13.91
CA TYR A 142 12.63 -21.19 -12.82
C TYR A 142 13.98 -21.73 -13.31
N GLN A 143 15.03 -21.34 -12.61
CA GLN A 143 16.34 -21.99 -12.71
C GLN A 143 16.49 -23.02 -11.59
N GLY A 144 17.44 -23.95 -11.73
CA GLY A 144 17.69 -24.98 -10.72
C GLY A 144 16.90 -26.27 -10.94
N GLN A 145 17.04 -27.21 -10.01
CA GLN A 145 16.45 -28.55 -10.06
C GLN A 145 15.63 -28.84 -8.81
N GLY A 146 14.42 -29.35 -9.01
CA GLY A 146 13.50 -29.74 -7.96
C GLY A 146 12.24 -30.38 -8.54
N THR A 147 11.41 -30.94 -7.66
CA THR A 147 10.09 -31.46 -8.01
C THR A 147 9.06 -30.46 -7.55
N ILE A 148 8.32 -29.86 -8.50
CA ILE A 148 7.23 -28.93 -8.24
C ILE A 148 5.90 -29.60 -8.57
N SER A 149 4.97 -29.55 -7.62
CA SER A 149 3.59 -30.00 -7.78
C SER A 149 2.61 -28.84 -7.68
N TYR A 150 1.48 -28.98 -8.37
CA TYR A 150 0.43 -27.96 -8.47
C TYR A 150 -0.92 -28.55 -8.07
N PHE A 151 -1.71 -27.77 -7.32
CA PHE A 151 -2.94 -28.25 -6.69
C PHE A 151 -4.08 -27.23 -6.83
N PHE A 152 -5.29 -27.69 -6.45
CA PHE A 152 -6.54 -26.93 -6.48
C PHE A 152 -6.88 -26.49 -7.90
N ALA A 153 -7.05 -25.18 -8.16
CA ALA A 153 -7.42 -24.66 -9.46
C ALA A 153 -6.35 -24.81 -10.55
N ALA A 154 -5.11 -25.20 -10.22
CA ALA A 154 -4.01 -25.34 -11.19
C ALA A 154 -3.66 -26.80 -11.49
N HIS A 155 -3.56 -27.13 -12.79
CA HIS A 155 -3.10 -28.42 -13.27
C HIS A 155 -1.92 -28.29 -14.24
N ARG A 156 -0.83 -29.02 -13.99
CA ARG A 156 0.32 -29.02 -14.89
C ARG A 156 -0.01 -29.67 -16.22
N ASN A 157 0.19 -28.94 -17.31
CA ASN A 157 0.10 -29.44 -18.67
C ASN A 157 1.43 -30.08 -19.09
N ALA A 158 1.57 -31.39 -18.85
CA ALA A 158 2.81 -32.11 -19.13
C ALA A 158 3.25 -32.08 -20.61
N ALA A 159 2.31 -31.92 -21.55
CA ALA A 159 2.62 -31.88 -22.98
C ALA A 159 3.26 -30.55 -23.42
N LEU A 160 3.02 -29.47 -22.68
CA LEU A 160 3.55 -28.13 -22.97
C LEU A 160 4.70 -27.72 -22.04
N SER A 161 4.94 -28.50 -20.99
CA SER A 161 5.95 -28.21 -19.98
C SER A 161 7.29 -28.86 -20.33
N THR A 162 8.37 -28.15 -20.03
CA THR A 162 9.77 -28.59 -20.19
C THR A 162 10.55 -28.33 -18.90
N PRO A 163 11.71 -28.96 -18.66
CA PRO A 163 12.53 -28.64 -17.49
C PRO A 163 12.78 -27.13 -17.36
N GLY A 164 12.56 -26.56 -16.17
CA GLY A 164 12.69 -25.12 -15.90
C GLY A 164 11.53 -24.25 -16.41
N ARG A 165 10.52 -24.85 -17.04
CA ARG A 165 9.36 -24.14 -17.61
C ARG A 165 8.10 -25.01 -17.60
N ASP A 166 7.25 -24.79 -16.62
CA ASP A 166 5.98 -25.48 -16.51
C ASP A 166 4.83 -24.64 -17.07
N VAL A 167 3.91 -25.28 -17.79
CA VAL A 167 2.67 -24.65 -18.26
C VAL A 167 1.52 -25.22 -17.46
N LEU A 168 0.72 -24.36 -16.85
CA LEU A 168 -0.42 -24.75 -16.03
C LEU A 168 -1.72 -24.38 -16.73
N ASP A 169 -2.70 -25.28 -16.74
CA ASP A 169 -4.08 -24.94 -17.06
C ASP A 169 -4.78 -24.60 -15.72
N VAL A 170 -5.19 -23.34 -15.56
CA VAL A 170 -5.78 -22.80 -14.32
C VAL A 170 -7.25 -22.41 -14.54
N ASP A 171 -8.13 -22.87 -13.65
CA ASP A 171 -9.55 -22.51 -13.61
C ASP A 171 -9.89 -21.70 -12.36
N ALA A 172 -10.00 -20.38 -12.51
CA ALA A 172 -10.34 -19.47 -11.42
C ALA A 172 -11.70 -19.77 -10.77
N GLY A 173 -12.64 -20.40 -11.49
CA GLY A 173 -13.91 -20.84 -10.94
C GLY A 173 -13.78 -21.92 -9.86
N SER A 174 -12.64 -22.62 -9.82
CA SER A 174 -12.33 -23.67 -8.85
C SER A 174 -11.62 -23.15 -7.58
N GLY A 175 -11.55 -21.83 -7.38
CA GLY A 175 -10.91 -21.18 -6.23
C GLY A 175 -9.44 -20.82 -6.46
N GLY A 176 -8.69 -20.54 -5.40
CA GLY A 176 -7.25 -20.29 -5.47
C GLY A 176 -6.44 -21.55 -5.80
N TRP A 177 -5.13 -21.39 -6.01
CA TRP A 177 -4.24 -22.52 -6.30
C TRP A 177 -2.91 -22.48 -5.54
N MET A 178 -2.21 -23.61 -5.55
CA MET A 178 -0.98 -23.83 -4.77
C MET A 178 0.13 -24.40 -5.64
N MET A 179 1.35 -23.90 -5.41
CA MET A 179 2.60 -24.49 -5.88
C MET A 179 3.34 -25.08 -4.69
N ARG A 180 3.91 -26.28 -4.82
CA ARG A 180 4.65 -26.94 -3.76
C ARG A 180 5.94 -27.59 -4.26
N PHE A 181 7.02 -27.40 -3.52
CA PHE A 181 8.25 -28.14 -3.67
C PHE A 181 8.19 -29.45 -2.87
N ASP A 182 8.22 -30.58 -3.56
CA ASP A 182 8.30 -31.92 -2.96
C ASP A 182 9.76 -32.45 -2.90
N ALA A 183 10.65 -31.87 -3.69
CA ALA A 183 12.09 -32.14 -3.66
C ALA A 183 12.89 -30.94 -4.16
N ILE A 184 14.07 -30.71 -3.60
CA ILE A 184 15.02 -29.68 -4.03
C ILE A 184 16.40 -30.33 -4.14
N ASP A 185 17.09 -30.12 -5.26
CA ASP A 185 18.52 -30.41 -5.34
C ASP A 185 19.30 -29.28 -4.68
N ALA A 186 19.89 -29.55 -3.51
CA ALA A 186 20.66 -28.54 -2.77
C ALA A 186 21.94 -28.09 -3.49
N ALA A 187 22.42 -28.82 -4.51
CA ALA A 187 23.55 -28.41 -5.33
C ALA A 187 23.18 -27.40 -6.42
N ASP A 188 21.92 -27.36 -6.84
CA ASP A 188 21.37 -26.41 -7.82
C ASP A 188 19.90 -26.08 -7.47
N PRO A 189 19.66 -25.34 -6.37
CA PRO A 189 18.30 -25.13 -5.87
C PRO A 189 17.45 -24.25 -6.79
N PRO A 190 16.11 -24.44 -6.79
CA PRO A 190 15.18 -23.58 -7.51
C PRO A 190 15.31 -22.11 -7.11
N ARG A 191 15.46 -21.24 -8.11
CA ARG A 191 15.60 -19.78 -7.95
C ARG A 191 15.08 -19.07 -9.18
N ASP A 192 14.98 -17.74 -9.14
CA ASP A 192 14.50 -16.93 -10.29
C ASP A 192 13.12 -17.44 -10.77
N ILE A 193 12.26 -17.73 -9.80
CA ILE A 193 10.93 -18.30 -10.02
C ILE A 193 9.98 -17.17 -10.40
N HIS A 194 9.30 -17.33 -11.53
CA HIS A 194 8.25 -16.44 -12.00
C HIS A 194 6.99 -17.25 -12.31
N VAL A 195 5.83 -16.65 -12.07
CA VAL A 195 4.52 -17.22 -12.39
C VAL A 195 3.77 -16.23 -13.27
N TRP A 196 3.96 -16.35 -14.57
CA TRP A 196 3.37 -15.47 -15.57
C TRP A 196 1.87 -15.77 -15.76
N MET A 197 1.05 -14.74 -15.61
CA MET A 197 -0.38 -14.79 -15.88
C MET A 197 -0.69 -15.05 -17.37
N PRO A 198 -1.93 -15.44 -17.71
CA PRO A 198 -2.34 -15.69 -19.09
C PRO A 198 -2.02 -14.53 -20.03
N GLY A 199 -1.34 -14.84 -21.13
CA GLY A 199 -0.89 -13.85 -22.13
C GLY A 199 0.50 -13.27 -21.87
N TYR A 200 1.17 -13.68 -20.78
CA TYR A 200 2.53 -13.30 -20.42
C TYR A 200 3.42 -14.54 -20.30
N ASP A 201 4.72 -14.33 -20.49
CA ASP A 201 5.75 -15.36 -20.37
C ASP A 201 7.12 -14.73 -20.03
N GLU A 202 8.19 -15.51 -20.08
CA GLU A 202 9.57 -15.09 -19.82
C GLU A 202 10.12 -14.02 -20.78
N HIS A 203 9.40 -13.72 -21.88
CA HIS A 203 9.73 -12.63 -22.79
C HIS A 203 9.00 -11.33 -22.44
N SER A 204 8.12 -11.35 -21.44
CA SER A 204 7.50 -10.15 -20.87
C SER A 204 8.60 -9.24 -20.34
N GLY A 205 8.89 -8.20 -21.10
CA GLY A 205 10.00 -7.33 -20.81
C GLY A 205 9.67 -6.24 -19.79
N PRO A 206 10.64 -5.34 -19.57
CA PRO A 206 10.47 -4.04 -18.95
C PRO A 206 9.10 -3.40 -19.14
N SER A 207 8.50 -3.42 -20.33
CA SER A 207 7.23 -2.76 -20.60
C SER A 207 5.97 -3.46 -20.08
N GLN A 208 6.05 -4.71 -19.61
CA GLN A 208 4.90 -5.51 -19.17
C GLN A 208 5.13 -5.99 -17.73
N LEU A 209 5.03 -5.07 -16.77
CA LEU A 209 5.21 -5.38 -15.35
C LEU A 209 3.89 -5.48 -14.58
N PHE A 210 2.96 -4.59 -14.92
CA PHE A 210 1.65 -4.47 -14.25
C PHE A 210 0.55 -5.06 -15.11
N HIS A 211 -0.46 -5.64 -14.48
CA HIS A 211 -1.62 -6.14 -15.20
C HIS A 211 -2.43 -4.98 -15.81
N PRO A 212 -2.90 -5.07 -17.06
CA PRO A 212 -3.66 -4.00 -17.71
C PRO A 212 -4.94 -3.58 -16.98
N ASP A 213 -5.66 -4.52 -16.36
CA ASP A 213 -6.88 -4.21 -15.60
C ASP A 213 -6.58 -3.33 -14.38
N PHE A 214 -5.45 -3.60 -13.70
CA PHE A 214 -4.94 -2.76 -12.62
C PHE A 214 -4.59 -1.37 -13.13
N LEU A 215 -3.83 -1.26 -14.23
CA LEU A 215 -3.52 0.03 -14.85
C LEU A 215 -4.79 0.80 -15.25
N SER A 216 -5.81 0.11 -15.77
CA SER A 216 -7.10 0.70 -16.14
C SER A 216 -7.84 1.29 -14.94
N LEU A 217 -7.80 0.62 -13.79
CA LEU A 217 -8.44 1.08 -12.56
C LEU A 217 -7.80 2.37 -12.04
N VAL A 218 -6.47 2.45 -12.07
CA VAL A 218 -5.73 3.53 -11.40
C VAL A 218 -5.42 4.75 -12.28
N ARG A 219 -5.45 4.62 -13.61
CA ARG A 219 -5.01 5.68 -14.58
C ARG A 219 -5.71 7.04 -14.49
N ARG A 220 -6.85 7.15 -13.81
CA ARG A 220 -7.59 8.43 -13.64
C ARG A 220 -7.28 9.13 -12.31
N ASN A 221 -6.51 8.47 -11.44
CA ASN A 221 -6.06 9.05 -10.17
C ASN A 221 -4.80 9.88 -10.41
N LYS A 222 -4.80 11.13 -9.96
CA LYS A 222 -3.63 12.02 -10.01
C LYS A 222 -2.53 11.57 -9.06
N VAL A 223 -2.91 11.01 -7.92
CA VAL A 223 -1.99 10.57 -6.87
C VAL A 223 -2.26 9.12 -6.52
N LEU A 224 -1.20 8.34 -6.38
CA LEU A 224 -1.25 6.96 -5.87
C LEU A 224 -0.49 6.91 -4.55
N ARG A 225 -1.19 6.57 -3.47
CA ARG A 225 -0.58 6.40 -2.13
C ARG A 225 -0.23 4.94 -1.91
N PHE A 226 1.04 4.72 -1.59
CA PHE A 226 1.65 3.41 -1.48
C PHE A 226 1.70 2.87 -0.05
N MET A 227 0.86 3.37 0.86
CA MET A 227 0.93 3.05 2.29
C MET A 227 0.95 1.53 2.56
N ASP A 228 0.04 0.77 1.95
CA ASP A 228 -0.02 -0.69 2.07
C ASP A 228 1.08 -1.40 1.25
N TRP A 229 1.42 -0.89 0.05
CA TRP A 229 2.52 -1.42 -0.75
C TRP A 229 3.86 -1.31 -0.03
N MET A 230 4.05 -0.26 0.77
CA MET A 230 5.24 -0.05 1.60
C MET A 230 5.19 -0.82 2.93
N GLN A 231 4.06 -1.49 3.25
CA GLN A 231 3.80 -2.07 4.57
C GLN A 231 4.10 -1.10 5.72
N THR A 232 3.58 0.13 5.61
CA THR A 232 3.91 1.24 6.51
C THR A 232 3.50 0.95 7.95
N ASN A 233 2.28 0.43 8.14
CA ASN A 233 1.73 0.14 9.46
C ASN A 233 2.56 -0.95 10.14
N ASN A 234 2.98 -0.69 11.38
CA ASN A 234 3.83 -1.61 12.17
C ASN A 234 5.17 -1.98 11.52
N SER A 235 5.64 -1.21 10.52
CA SER A 235 6.88 -1.51 9.79
C SER A 235 8.09 -1.67 10.73
N ALA A 236 8.87 -2.71 10.51
CA ALA A 236 10.14 -2.93 11.21
C ALA A 236 11.33 -2.24 10.53
N GLN A 237 11.17 -1.73 9.29
CA GLN A 237 12.24 -1.12 8.51
C GLN A 237 12.80 0.12 9.22
N GLN A 238 14.12 0.21 9.31
CA GLN A 238 14.83 1.29 9.99
C GLN A 238 15.95 1.87 9.11
N ASP A 239 16.80 1.03 8.53
CA ASP A 239 17.93 1.41 7.69
C ASP A 239 17.64 1.15 6.21
N PHE A 240 18.27 1.90 5.29
CA PHE A 240 17.90 1.83 3.86
C PHE A 240 18.07 0.44 3.24
N VAL A 241 18.92 -0.40 3.84
CA VAL A 241 19.15 -1.79 3.44
C VAL A 241 18.02 -2.74 3.83
N ASP A 242 17.12 -2.34 4.74
CA ASP A 242 15.99 -3.15 5.21
C ASP A 242 14.83 -3.20 4.20
N ARG A 243 14.90 -2.40 3.13
CA ARG A 243 13.84 -2.27 2.13
C ARG A 243 13.73 -3.52 1.24
N PRO A 244 12.55 -3.79 0.68
CA PRO A 244 12.38 -4.82 -0.34
C PRO A 244 13.18 -4.52 -1.61
N MET A 245 13.61 -5.58 -2.28
CA MET A 245 14.41 -5.59 -3.51
C MET A 245 13.64 -6.26 -4.66
N LEU A 246 14.01 -5.93 -5.91
CA LEU A 246 13.31 -6.43 -7.11
C LEU A 246 13.43 -7.96 -7.26
N ASP A 247 14.57 -8.49 -6.84
CA ASP A 247 14.96 -9.89 -6.92
C ASP A 247 14.45 -10.73 -5.76
N ASP A 248 13.80 -10.12 -4.75
CA ASP A 248 13.04 -10.84 -3.73
C ASP A 248 12.01 -11.75 -4.39
N VAL A 249 11.87 -12.96 -3.90
CA VAL A 249 10.92 -13.95 -4.44
C VAL A 249 9.49 -13.42 -4.47
N ARG A 250 9.12 -12.58 -3.49
CA ARG A 250 7.80 -11.95 -3.36
C ARG A 250 7.87 -10.63 -2.63
N TRP A 251 6.80 -9.84 -2.76
CA TRP A 251 6.67 -8.51 -2.14
C TRP A 251 5.57 -8.46 -1.06
N THR A 252 5.00 -9.62 -0.72
CA THR A 252 3.98 -9.76 0.33
C THR A 252 4.57 -9.73 1.75
N GLU A 253 5.90 -9.85 1.90
CA GLU A 253 6.58 -9.96 3.21
C GLU A 253 7.22 -8.65 3.68
N HIS A 254 7.86 -7.90 2.77
CA HIS A 254 8.57 -6.65 3.10
C HIS A 254 8.04 -5.43 2.35
N GLY A 255 6.97 -5.61 1.56
CA GLY A 255 6.40 -4.61 0.69
C GLY A 255 6.97 -4.64 -0.73
N VAL A 256 6.44 -3.76 -1.57
CA VAL A 256 6.84 -3.56 -2.96
C VAL A 256 8.08 -2.66 -3.02
N PRO A 257 9.11 -3.01 -3.81
CA PRO A 257 10.30 -2.18 -3.99
C PRO A 257 9.97 -0.78 -4.50
N LEU A 258 10.70 0.22 -4.01
CA LEU A 258 10.52 1.62 -4.42
C LEU A 258 10.67 1.79 -5.93
N GLU A 259 11.54 1.01 -6.57
CA GLU A 259 11.69 1.00 -8.03
C GLU A 259 10.37 0.70 -8.75
N MET A 260 9.60 -0.27 -8.25
CA MET A 260 8.30 -0.64 -8.82
C MET A 260 7.24 0.43 -8.57
N MET A 261 7.24 1.03 -7.39
CA MET A 261 6.31 2.13 -7.07
C MET A 261 6.55 3.36 -7.96
N VAL A 262 7.82 3.73 -8.18
CA VAL A 262 8.19 4.82 -9.09
C VAL A 262 7.86 4.46 -10.54
N GLU A 263 8.06 3.21 -10.94
CA GLU A 263 7.71 2.75 -12.28
C GLU A 263 6.20 2.79 -12.55
N LEU A 264 5.37 2.43 -11.56
CA LEU A 264 3.92 2.59 -11.68
C LEU A 264 3.54 4.06 -11.89
N ALA A 265 4.10 4.96 -11.07
CA ALA A 265 3.88 6.40 -11.19
C ALA A 265 4.28 6.91 -12.58
N ASN A 266 5.46 6.55 -13.06
CA ASN A 266 5.96 6.95 -14.37
C ASN A 266 5.06 6.49 -15.54
N ARG A 267 4.44 5.31 -15.44
CA ARG A 267 3.54 4.74 -16.47
C ARG A 267 2.14 5.29 -16.46
N THR A 268 1.65 5.68 -15.29
CA THR A 268 0.27 6.13 -15.08
C THR A 268 0.16 7.64 -15.06
N ASP A 269 1.29 8.35 -15.23
CA ASP A 269 1.41 9.79 -15.04
C ASP A 269 0.95 10.27 -13.66
N ALA A 270 0.87 9.34 -12.69
CA ALA A 270 0.44 9.64 -11.34
C ALA A 270 1.61 10.13 -10.49
N GLN A 271 1.32 11.06 -9.60
CA GLN A 271 2.27 11.54 -8.60
C GLN A 271 2.31 10.51 -7.45
N PRO A 272 3.48 9.93 -7.11
CA PRO A 272 3.56 8.97 -6.03
C PRO A 272 3.44 9.65 -4.67
N TRP A 273 2.73 9.02 -3.73
CA TRP A 273 2.71 9.38 -2.31
C TRP A 273 3.33 8.27 -1.50
N PHE A 274 4.48 8.57 -0.88
CA PHE A 274 5.24 7.63 -0.05
C PHE A 274 5.08 7.92 1.44
N ASN A 275 5.01 6.85 2.23
CA ASN A 275 4.95 6.90 3.68
C ASN A 275 6.26 6.37 4.26
N MET A 276 7.06 7.24 4.88
CA MET A 276 8.34 6.82 5.47
C MET A 276 8.08 5.94 6.70
N PRO A 277 8.76 4.79 6.87
CA PRO A 277 8.61 3.97 8.07
C PRO A 277 8.85 4.78 9.34
N HIS A 278 8.06 4.50 10.39
CA HIS A 278 8.17 5.23 11.66
C HIS A 278 9.51 5.01 12.40
N ARG A 279 10.33 4.06 11.96
CA ARG A 279 11.67 3.83 12.52
C ARG A 279 12.78 4.32 11.58
N ALA A 280 12.43 4.87 10.42
CA ALA A 280 13.39 5.25 9.39
C ALA A 280 14.42 6.26 9.92
N THR A 281 15.70 5.93 9.76
CA THR A 281 16.81 6.84 10.05
C THR A 281 16.87 8.00 9.05
N ASP A 282 17.63 9.04 9.37
CA ASP A 282 17.87 10.15 8.44
C ASP A 282 18.53 9.68 7.13
N ASP A 283 19.41 8.68 7.22
CA ASP A 283 20.02 8.07 6.04
C ASP A 283 18.97 7.33 5.22
N TYR A 284 18.08 6.53 5.83
CA TYR A 284 16.96 5.91 5.10
C TYR A 284 16.18 6.95 4.30
N ILE A 285 15.72 8.02 4.98
CA ILE A 285 14.90 9.06 4.37
C ILE A 285 15.66 9.75 3.22
N THR A 286 16.94 10.06 3.43
CA THR A 286 17.79 10.73 2.43
C THR A 286 18.04 9.85 1.21
N GLN A 287 18.42 8.58 1.42
CA GLN A 287 18.67 7.64 0.32
C GLN A 287 17.40 7.35 -0.46
N PHE A 288 16.26 7.21 0.22
CA PHE A 288 14.96 7.05 -0.44
C PHE A 288 14.64 8.26 -1.32
N ALA A 289 14.78 9.48 -0.78
CA ALA A 289 14.55 10.72 -1.53
C ALA A 289 15.45 10.83 -2.78
N LEU A 290 16.75 10.53 -2.64
CA LEU A 290 17.72 10.54 -3.74
C LEU A 290 17.39 9.49 -4.81
N ARG A 291 16.97 8.30 -4.39
CA ARG A 291 16.61 7.21 -5.29
C ARG A 291 15.34 7.55 -6.08
N VAL A 292 14.31 8.08 -5.43
CA VAL A 292 13.09 8.55 -6.12
C VAL A 292 13.43 9.66 -7.11
N LYS A 293 14.23 10.66 -6.73
CA LYS A 293 14.65 11.73 -7.66
C LYS A 293 15.37 11.20 -8.90
N ALA A 294 16.17 10.14 -8.75
CA ALA A 294 16.91 9.55 -9.86
C ALA A 294 16.01 8.78 -10.85
N LEU A 295 14.89 8.23 -10.37
CA LEU A 295 13.99 7.34 -11.13
C LEU A 295 12.71 8.04 -11.62
N LEU A 296 12.19 9.00 -10.86
CA LEU A 296 10.91 9.64 -11.15
C LEU A 296 11.05 10.62 -12.30
N ARG A 297 10.15 10.51 -13.28
CA ARG A 297 9.99 11.46 -14.38
C ARG A 297 9.96 12.91 -13.89
N ARG A 298 10.67 13.81 -14.57
CA ARG A 298 10.93 15.19 -14.10
C ARG A 298 9.70 16.09 -14.05
N ASP A 299 8.67 15.74 -14.82
CA ASP A 299 7.37 16.39 -14.88
C ASP A 299 6.39 15.92 -13.78
N LEU A 300 6.75 14.89 -13.00
CA LEU A 300 5.94 14.44 -11.87
C LEU A 300 6.40 15.07 -10.56
N ARG A 301 5.45 15.33 -9.67
CA ARG A 301 5.69 15.72 -8.28
C ARG A 301 5.60 14.48 -7.37
N VAL A 302 6.06 14.59 -6.14
CA VAL A 302 6.01 13.52 -5.13
C VAL A 302 5.37 14.04 -3.86
N TYR A 303 4.55 13.21 -3.21
CA TYR A 303 4.06 13.44 -1.86
C TYR A 303 4.84 12.56 -0.89
N VAL A 304 5.20 13.12 0.26
CA VAL A 304 5.88 12.40 1.32
C VAL A 304 5.24 12.67 2.67
N GLU A 305 4.95 11.60 3.39
CA GLU A 305 4.33 11.60 4.72
C GLU A 305 5.18 10.77 5.67
N TYR A 306 5.29 11.22 6.92
CA TYR A 306 5.96 10.44 7.96
C TYR A 306 4.98 9.43 8.58
N SER A 307 5.22 8.14 8.34
CA SER A 307 4.38 7.03 8.82
C SER A 307 2.91 7.13 8.36
N ASN A 308 2.00 6.47 9.09
CA ASN A 308 0.56 6.51 8.90
C ASN A 308 -0.14 6.56 10.27
N GLU A 309 -1.20 7.37 10.38
CA GLU A 309 -2.06 7.51 11.56
C GLU A 309 -1.32 7.47 12.91
N VAL A 310 -0.23 8.24 13.06
CA VAL A 310 0.58 8.21 14.29
C VAL A 310 -0.24 8.59 15.54
N TRP A 311 -1.31 9.36 15.37
CA TRP A 311 -2.28 9.66 16.43
C TRP A 311 -3.00 8.40 16.97
N ASN A 312 -3.15 7.35 16.15
CA ASN A 312 -3.89 6.15 16.48
C ASN A 312 -3.06 5.19 17.35
N GLY A 313 -3.52 4.94 18.57
CA GLY A 313 -2.86 4.04 19.52
C GLY A 313 -3.02 2.54 19.21
N GLN A 314 -3.85 2.16 18.23
CA GLN A 314 -4.01 0.77 17.81
C GLN A 314 -2.80 0.24 17.04
N PHE A 315 -2.03 1.14 16.41
CA PHE A 315 -0.84 0.75 15.65
C PHE A 315 0.44 0.91 16.47
N GLY A 316 1.40 0.01 16.24
CA GLY A 316 2.70 -0.01 16.90
C GLY A 316 3.50 1.28 16.71
N GLN A 317 3.33 1.97 15.57
CA GLN A 317 3.98 3.27 15.35
C GLN A 317 3.55 4.35 16.35
N GLY A 318 2.29 4.35 16.81
CA GLY A 318 1.81 5.36 17.77
C GLY A 318 2.53 5.22 19.12
N ALA A 319 2.70 3.98 19.58
CA ALA A 319 3.45 3.67 20.79
C ALA A 319 4.95 3.99 20.66
N TYR A 320 5.55 3.66 19.52
CA TYR A 320 6.95 4.01 19.24
C TYR A 320 7.17 5.53 19.29
N VAL A 321 6.35 6.30 18.57
CA VAL A 321 6.48 7.76 18.51
C VAL A 321 6.26 8.41 19.87
N GLU A 322 5.34 7.89 20.68
CA GLU A 322 5.17 8.35 22.06
C GLU A 322 6.39 8.06 22.94
N ALA A 323 7.03 6.90 22.77
CA ALA A 323 8.25 6.55 23.48
C ALA A 323 9.40 7.50 23.07
N MET A 324 9.53 7.81 21.79
CA MET A 324 10.52 8.77 21.30
C MET A 324 10.26 10.19 21.83
N GLY A 325 9.01 10.65 21.80
CA GLY A 325 8.64 11.94 22.40
C GLY A 325 8.85 11.99 23.91
N THR A 326 8.69 10.87 24.61
CA THR A 326 9.00 10.77 26.05
C THR A 326 10.51 10.81 26.32
N ALA A 327 11.32 10.18 25.46
CA ALA A 327 12.76 10.26 25.56
C ALA A 327 13.28 11.69 25.31
N GLU A 328 12.70 12.40 24.33
CA GLU A 328 13.13 13.74 23.94
C GLU A 328 12.62 14.83 24.91
N TYR A 329 11.32 14.82 25.23
CA TYR A 329 10.68 15.90 25.99
C TYR A 329 10.47 15.56 27.47
N GLY A 330 10.93 14.40 27.94
CA GLY A 330 10.67 13.91 29.29
C GLY A 330 9.18 13.75 29.57
N ASN A 331 8.73 14.22 30.74
CA ASN A 331 7.33 14.09 31.20
C ASN A 331 6.49 15.37 31.01
N VAL A 332 6.83 16.23 30.04
CA VAL A 332 6.01 17.42 29.73
C VAL A 332 4.73 16.98 29.01
N GLY A 333 3.58 17.50 29.42
CA GLY A 333 2.27 17.17 28.83
C GLY A 333 1.82 15.72 29.04
N SER A 334 0.76 15.32 28.35
CA SER A 334 0.32 13.92 28.29
C SER A 334 1.21 13.09 27.33
N GLY A 335 1.10 11.76 27.39
CA GLY A 335 1.75 10.88 26.41
C GLY A 335 1.31 11.20 24.98
N PHE A 336 0.02 11.49 24.81
CA PHE A 336 -0.53 11.92 23.52
C PHE A 336 0.06 13.24 23.04
N ASP A 337 0.26 14.23 23.93
CA ASP A 337 0.90 15.49 23.56
C ASP A 337 2.34 15.27 23.07
N ARG A 338 3.10 14.42 23.77
CA ARG A 338 4.48 14.08 23.36
C ARG A 338 4.52 13.34 22.04
N ARG A 339 3.58 12.42 21.82
CA ARG A 339 3.41 11.72 20.55
C ARG A 339 3.17 12.69 19.40
N LEU A 340 2.23 13.62 19.54
CA LEU A 340 1.90 14.59 18.50
C LEU A 340 3.06 15.58 18.23
N ASN A 341 3.75 16.03 19.27
CA ASN A 341 4.91 16.92 19.11
C ASN A 341 6.06 16.21 18.40
N TRP A 342 6.39 14.98 18.81
CA TRP A 342 7.47 14.25 18.17
C TRP A 342 7.11 13.85 16.73
N HIS A 343 5.84 13.54 16.47
CA HIS A 343 5.31 13.35 15.12
C HIS A 343 5.51 14.60 14.24
N GLY A 344 5.18 15.78 14.77
CA GLY A 344 5.44 17.06 14.13
C GLY A 344 6.93 17.29 13.85
N GLU A 345 7.79 17.07 14.84
CA GLU A 345 9.24 17.22 14.74
C GLU A 345 9.80 16.29 13.66
N ARG A 346 9.42 15.02 13.68
CA ARG A 346 9.93 14.04 12.72
C ARG A 346 9.43 14.30 11.30
N THR A 347 8.21 14.82 11.16
CA THR A 347 7.68 15.29 9.87
C THR A 347 8.50 16.48 9.35
N ALA A 348 8.79 17.48 10.19
CA ALA A 348 9.63 18.63 9.84
C ALA A 348 11.03 18.20 9.39
N GLN A 349 11.70 17.32 10.14
CA GLN A 349 13.00 16.77 9.78
C GLN A 349 12.98 16.01 8.45
N MET A 350 11.97 15.15 8.24
CA MET A 350 11.78 14.45 6.96
C MET A 350 11.65 15.44 5.80
N CYS A 351 10.90 16.53 5.99
CA CYS A 351 10.72 17.56 4.97
C CYS A 351 12.01 18.28 4.60
N ASP A 352 12.80 18.66 5.61
CA ASP A 352 14.12 19.26 5.39
C ASP A 352 15.05 18.30 4.63
N LEU A 353 15.08 17.00 5.01
CA LEU A 353 15.90 15.98 4.33
C LEU A 353 15.49 15.77 2.87
N TRP A 354 14.19 15.62 2.61
CA TRP A 354 13.69 15.44 1.24
C TRP A 354 13.95 16.66 0.37
N LYS A 355 13.63 17.86 0.86
CA LYS A 355 13.85 19.10 0.10
C LYS A 355 15.34 19.36 -0.13
N ALA A 356 16.21 19.04 0.83
CA ALA A 356 17.67 19.11 0.66
C ALA A 356 18.19 18.13 -0.39
N ALA A 357 17.76 16.85 -0.35
CA ALA A 357 18.13 15.84 -1.35
C ALA A 357 17.67 16.22 -2.77
N TRP A 358 16.51 16.89 -2.87
CA TRP A 358 15.97 17.35 -4.15
C TRP A 358 16.59 18.66 -4.64
N GLY A 359 17.09 19.51 -3.75
CA GLY A 359 17.85 20.70 -4.09
C GLY A 359 17.07 21.64 -5.01
N GLY A 360 17.60 21.94 -6.20
CA GLY A 360 16.91 22.79 -7.19
C GLY A 360 15.55 22.25 -7.69
N GLU A 361 15.20 21.02 -7.34
CA GLU A 361 13.92 20.39 -7.66
C GLU A 361 13.00 20.28 -6.44
N ALA A 362 13.33 20.92 -5.32
CA ALA A 362 12.56 20.83 -4.07
C ALA A 362 11.09 21.25 -4.20
N SER A 363 10.73 22.10 -5.16
CA SER A 363 9.33 22.48 -5.43
C SER A 363 8.46 21.32 -5.95
N ARG A 364 9.08 20.22 -6.40
CA ARG A 364 8.40 18.97 -6.78
C ARG A 364 8.05 18.09 -5.58
N VAL A 365 8.57 18.38 -4.40
CA VAL A 365 8.26 17.65 -3.16
C VAL A 365 7.13 18.34 -2.43
N THR A 366 6.01 17.65 -2.27
CA THR A 366 4.90 18.03 -1.39
C THR A 366 5.03 17.27 -0.08
N CYS A 367 5.32 17.99 0.98
CA CYS A 367 5.47 17.43 2.31
C CYS A 367 4.16 17.46 3.10
N VAL A 368 3.78 16.33 3.69
CA VAL A 368 2.45 16.11 4.28
C VAL A 368 2.54 15.72 5.74
N LEU A 369 1.75 16.41 6.57
CA LEU A 369 1.54 16.08 7.98
C LEU A 369 0.20 15.36 8.17
N GLY A 370 0.19 14.11 8.63
CA GLY A 370 -1.04 13.35 8.91
C GLY A 370 -1.76 13.80 10.20
N ALA A 371 -3.09 13.79 10.19
CA ALA A 371 -3.94 14.13 11.35
C ALA A 371 -5.24 13.29 11.39
N GLN A 372 -5.88 13.27 12.56
CA GLN A 372 -7.16 12.59 12.77
C GLN A 372 -8.32 13.52 12.41
N ALA A 373 -9.16 13.14 11.44
CA ALA A 373 -10.28 13.97 10.99
C ALA A 373 -11.24 14.40 12.13
N ALA A 374 -11.64 13.46 12.98
CA ALA A 374 -12.55 13.74 14.09
C ALA A 374 -11.92 14.59 15.22
N ASN A 375 -10.63 14.94 15.12
CA ASN A 375 -9.91 15.65 16.17
C ASN A 375 -8.84 16.61 15.62
N ALA A 376 -9.25 17.84 15.31
CA ALA A 376 -8.37 18.91 14.81
C ALA A 376 -7.19 19.26 15.74
N TYR A 377 -7.26 18.90 17.03
CA TYR A 377 -6.13 19.06 17.95
C TYR A 377 -4.88 18.30 17.47
N THR A 378 -5.07 17.14 16.84
CA THR A 378 -3.95 16.33 16.32
C THR A 378 -3.13 17.09 15.27
N GLN A 379 -3.82 17.85 14.40
CA GLN A 379 -3.19 18.74 13.45
C GLN A 379 -2.50 19.91 14.16
N THR A 380 -3.22 20.66 15.00
CA THR A 380 -2.68 21.90 15.56
C THR A 380 -1.46 21.62 16.43
N GLN A 381 -1.53 20.59 17.27
CA GLN A 381 -0.45 20.22 18.18
C GLN A 381 0.78 19.72 17.42
N SER A 382 0.62 18.93 16.36
CA SER A 382 1.75 18.45 15.56
C SER A 382 2.36 19.58 14.70
N ALA A 383 1.54 20.47 14.14
CA ALA A 383 2.02 21.55 13.28
C ALA A 383 2.69 22.70 14.06
N ASP A 384 2.21 22.99 15.28
CA ASP A 384 2.81 23.99 16.17
C ASP A 384 3.97 23.42 16.95
N CYS A 385 3.90 22.15 17.34
CA CYS A 385 5.04 21.39 17.85
C CYS A 385 5.75 22.06 19.05
N PRO A 386 5.03 22.66 20.03
CA PRO A 386 5.61 23.55 21.03
C PRO A 386 6.66 22.92 21.95
N LEU A 387 6.72 21.58 22.03
CA LEU A 387 7.74 20.89 22.85
C LEU A 387 9.12 20.87 22.17
N TRP A 388 9.18 21.02 20.85
CA TRP A 388 10.43 21.07 20.10
C TRP A 388 11.04 22.48 20.08
N SER A 389 11.71 22.86 21.16
CA SER A 389 12.26 24.21 21.33
C SER A 389 13.27 24.65 20.25
N ALA A 390 13.90 23.71 19.54
CA ALA A 390 14.91 24.00 18.53
C ALA A 390 14.34 24.37 17.15
N GLY A 391 13.11 23.96 16.82
CA GLY A 391 12.52 24.14 15.50
C GLY A 391 11.01 24.41 15.47
N ALA A 392 10.38 24.68 16.61
CA ALA A 392 8.99 25.12 16.62
C ALA A 392 8.81 26.51 15.92
N PRO A 393 7.71 26.72 15.17
CA PRO A 393 6.69 25.72 14.86
C PRO A 393 7.13 24.75 13.76
N CYS A 394 6.79 23.46 13.89
CA CYS A 394 7.17 22.43 12.91
C CYS A 394 6.65 22.74 11.49
N SER A 395 5.51 23.43 11.38
CA SER A 395 4.98 23.95 10.10
C SER A 395 5.91 24.90 9.34
N ALA A 396 6.93 25.50 9.99
CA ALA A 396 7.90 26.35 9.32
C ALA A 396 8.97 25.58 8.53
N HIS A 397 9.06 24.24 8.67
CA HIS A 397 10.07 23.38 8.05
C HIS A 397 9.61 22.78 6.71
N GLY A 398 8.99 23.61 5.87
CA GLY A 398 8.56 23.19 4.54
C GLY A 398 7.47 22.12 4.54
N ILE A 399 6.63 22.05 5.57
CA ILE A 399 5.38 21.27 5.51
C ILE A 399 4.43 22.03 4.57
N ASP A 400 3.92 21.36 3.54
CA ASP A 400 3.11 22.00 2.48
C ASP A 400 1.61 21.75 2.67
N ALA A 401 1.24 20.66 3.35
CA ALA A 401 -0.14 20.27 3.58
C ALA A 401 -0.32 19.50 4.89
N VAL A 402 -1.52 19.59 5.46
CA VAL A 402 -2.04 18.61 6.41
C VAL A 402 -2.96 17.65 5.66
N ALA A 403 -2.89 16.37 6.01
CA ALA A 403 -3.77 15.35 5.48
C ALA A 403 -4.64 14.75 6.59
N ILE A 404 -5.92 14.53 6.30
CA ILE A 404 -6.88 13.83 7.19
C ILE A 404 -7.52 12.63 6.48
N ALA A 405 -8.22 11.77 7.22
CA ALA A 405 -9.08 10.73 6.66
C ALA A 405 -10.56 11.04 7.00
N PRO A 406 -11.27 11.82 6.17
CA PRO A 406 -12.62 12.28 6.44
C PRO A 406 -13.62 11.16 6.09
N TYR A 407 -13.65 10.10 6.88
CA TYR A 407 -14.63 9.05 6.71
C TYR A 407 -16.00 9.47 7.27
N PHE A 408 -17.08 9.09 6.59
CA PHE A 408 -18.45 9.22 7.12
C PHE A 408 -18.99 7.89 7.65
N GLY A 409 -19.77 7.96 8.73
CA GLY A 409 -20.55 6.82 9.24
C GLY A 409 -19.88 5.98 10.33
N GLY A 410 -18.66 6.33 10.74
CA GLY A 410 -17.88 5.56 11.72
C GLY A 410 -18.59 5.34 13.06
N TYR A 411 -19.41 6.27 13.54
CA TYR A 411 -20.14 6.09 14.82
C TYR A 411 -21.18 4.94 14.83
N LEU A 412 -21.43 4.29 13.68
CA LEU A 412 -22.33 3.16 13.52
C LEU A 412 -21.64 1.80 13.73
N ASP A 413 -20.33 1.78 13.97
CA ASP A 413 -19.47 0.58 13.95
C ASP A 413 -19.49 -0.25 15.24
N GLY A 414 -19.79 0.39 16.38
CA GLY A 414 -19.46 -0.12 17.71
C GLY A 414 -20.63 -0.78 18.48
N PRO A 415 -20.32 -1.44 19.62
CA PRO A 415 -21.31 -2.13 20.45
C PRO A 415 -22.46 -1.24 20.93
N ASP A 416 -22.20 0.05 21.13
CA ASP A 416 -23.19 1.02 21.65
C ASP A 416 -24.37 1.24 20.68
N THR A 417 -24.16 1.09 19.38
CA THR A 417 -25.19 1.28 18.35
C THR A 417 -25.68 -0.04 17.73
N ALA A 418 -24.93 -1.13 17.91
CA ALA A 418 -25.19 -2.43 17.28
C ALA A 418 -26.62 -2.94 17.46
N ALA A 419 -27.21 -2.82 18.67
CA ALA A 419 -28.56 -3.31 18.94
C ALA A 419 -29.64 -2.60 18.12
N THR A 420 -29.41 -1.32 17.79
CA THR A 420 -30.29 -0.52 16.93
C THR A 420 -30.01 -0.80 15.46
N VAL A 421 -28.74 -0.75 15.05
CA VAL A 421 -28.30 -0.88 13.65
C VAL A 421 -28.64 -2.25 13.06
N GLN A 422 -28.55 -3.34 13.84
CA GLN A 422 -28.85 -4.69 13.36
C GLN A 422 -30.29 -4.86 12.83
N GLY A 423 -31.23 -4.00 13.27
CA GLY A 423 -32.64 -4.04 12.86
C GLY A 423 -32.96 -3.18 11.63
N TRP A 424 -31.96 -2.51 11.06
CA TRP A 424 -32.17 -1.55 9.99
C TRP A 424 -32.28 -2.19 8.61
N THR A 425 -32.94 -1.44 7.73
CA THR A 425 -32.87 -1.65 6.29
C THR A 425 -31.86 -0.69 5.68
N THR A 426 -31.42 -0.94 4.43
CA THR A 426 -30.58 0.01 3.69
C THR A 426 -31.22 1.39 3.61
N THR A 427 -32.55 1.50 3.53
CA THR A 427 -33.27 2.78 3.57
C THR A 427 -33.11 3.52 4.89
N THR A 428 -33.14 2.81 6.01
CA THR A 428 -32.94 3.45 7.34
C THR A 428 -31.50 3.91 7.48
N LEU A 429 -30.55 3.08 7.05
CA LEU A 429 -29.13 3.44 7.04
C LEU A 429 -28.88 4.70 6.20
N PHE A 430 -29.36 4.77 4.95
CA PHE A 430 -29.17 5.97 4.14
C PHE A 430 -29.88 7.20 4.71
N ALA A 431 -31.03 7.04 5.37
CA ALA A 431 -31.66 8.15 6.09
C ALA A 431 -30.78 8.66 7.24
N GLU A 432 -30.10 7.76 7.97
CA GLU A 432 -29.13 8.14 8.99
C GLU A 432 -27.90 8.84 8.39
N LEU A 433 -27.37 8.33 7.27
CA LEU A 433 -26.20 8.95 6.63
C LEU A 433 -26.48 10.38 6.14
N THR A 434 -27.69 10.64 5.62
CA THR A 434 -28.02 11.94 4.99
C THR A 434 -28.75 12.92 5.89
N ASN A 435 -29.57 12.44 6.84
CA ASN A 435 -30.45 13.29 7.65
C ASN A 435 -30.24 13.09 9.17
N GLY A 436 -29.66 11.96 9.58
CA GLY A 436 -29.54 11.56 10.98
C GLY A 436 -30.87 11.18 11.64
N GLY A 437 -30.84 11.06 12.97
CA GLY A 437 -32.02 10.86 13.81
C GLY A 437 -32.53 9.42 13.93
N GLN A 438 -31.82 8.45 13.34
CA GLN A 438 -32.11 7.01 13.50
C GLN A 438 -31.37 6.39 14.69
N VAL A 439 -30.29 7.03 15.17
CA VAL A 439 -29.54 6.62 16.37
C VAL A 439 -29.65 7.68 17.46
N ALA A 440 -29.91 7.24 18.69
CA ALA A 440 -29.90 8.13 19.84
C ALA A 440 -28.49 8.67 20.09
N GLY A 441 -28.34 9.99 20.17
CA GLY A 441 -27.03 10.63 20.33
C GLY A 441 -26.20 10.72 19.04
N GLY A 442 -26.76 10.32 17.89
CA GLY A 442 -26.12 10.51 16.59
C GLY A 442 -25.98 11.99 16.21
N PRO A 443 -25.10 12.31 15.25
CA PRO A 443 -24.84 13.68 14.81
C PRO A 443 -26.09 14.31 14.17
N PRO A 444 -26.43 15.57 14.51
CA PRO A 444 -27.49 16.30 13.83
C PRO A 444 -27.20 16.44 12.33
N GLY A 445 -28.14 16.02 11.48
CA GLY A 445 -27.95 16.03 10.02
C GLY A 445 -27.22 14.80 9.48
N GLY A 446 -26.89 13.82 10.33
CA GLY A 446 -26.34 12.54 9.91
C GLY A 446 -24.84 12.54 9.63
N ALA A 447 -24.36 11.39 9.17
CA ALA A 447 -22.93 11.13 8.96
C ALA A 447 -22.24 12.12 8.00
N LEU A 448 -22.92 12.55 6.94
CA LEU A 448 -22.37 13.52 5.99
C LEU A 448 -22.22 14.92 6.63
N ALA A 449 -23.15 15.31 7.50
CA ALA A 449 -23.04 16.58 8.21
C ALA A 449 -21.92 16.58 9.26
N ASP A 450 -21.69 15.45 9.92
CA ASP A 450 -20.64 15.28 10.92
C ASP A 450 -19.25 15.44 10.30
N VAL A 451 -18.96 14.65 9.25
CA VAL A 451 -17.67 14.71 8.56
C VAL A 451 -17.39 16.09 7.95
N ARG A 452 -18.42 16.80 7.47
CA ARG A 452 -18.29 18.18 6.99
C ARG A 452 -17.83 19.13 8.10
N GLY A 453 -18.37 18.97 9.31
CA GLY A 453 -17.92 19.75 10.48
C GLY A 453 -16.44 19.51 10.81
N TRP A 454 -15.95 18.28 10.62
CA TRP A 454 -14.54 17.96 10.78
C TRP A 454 -13.67 18.64 9.71
N ILE A 455 -14.12 18.60 8.45
CA ILE A 455 -13.43 19.26 7.33
C ILE A 455 -13.29 20.77 7.60
N ASP A 456 -14.36 21.44 8.04
CA ASP A 456 -14.35 22.86 8.41
C ASP A 456 -13.31 23.19 9.49
N ALA A 457 -13.26 22.39 10.56
CA ALA A 457 -12.33 22.59 11.66
C ALA A 457 -10.87 22.46 11.20
N HIS A 458 -10.58 21.46 10.38
CA HIS A 458 -9.25 21.23 9.83
C HIS A 458 -8.84 22.30 8.81
N HIS A 459 -9.76 22.74 7.95
CA HIS A 459 -9.50 23.81 6.99
C HIS A 459 -9.16 25.12 7.72
N GLY A 460 -9.94 25.50 8.74
CA GLY A 460 -9.64 26.67 9.57
C GLY A 460 -8.26 26.58 10.25
N ALA A 461 -7.93 25.41 10.79
CA ALA A 461 -6.62 25.15 11.40
C ALA A 461 -5.45 25.17 10.39
N ALA A 462 -5.70 24.77 9.14
CA ALA A 462 -4.69 24.72 8.08
C ALA A 462 -4.39 26.12 7.56
N VAL A 463 -5.44 26.92 7.27
CA VAL A 463 -5.33 28.32 6.86
C VAL A 463 -4.55 29.15 7.88
N ALA A 464 -4.80 28.95 9.19
CA ALA A 464 -4.08 29.65 10.26
C ALA A 464 -2.56 29.40 10.25
N ARG A 465 -2.09 28.33 9.58
CA ARG A 465 -0.68 27.92 9.49
C ARG A 465 -0.13 27.97 8.07
N SER A 466 -0.87 28.58 7.12
CA SER A 466 -0.53 28.59 5.70
C SER A 466 -0.31 27.19 5.10
N LEU A 467 -1.03 26.19 5.61
CA LEU A 467 -1.02 24.82 5.11
C LEU A 467 -2.25 24.57 4.25
N ARG A 468 -2.10 23.68 3.26
CA ARG A 468 -3.22 23.16 2.46
C ARG A 468 -3.89 22.01 3.20
N LEU A 469 -5.18 21.80 2.95
CA LEU A 469 -5.92 20.64 3.45
C LEU A 469 -6.07 19.62 2.32
N VAL A 470 -5.46 18.45 2.48
CA VAL A 470 -5.65 17.29 1.60
C VAL A 470 -6.24 16.13 2.41
N SER A 471 -6.67 15.05 1.76
CA SER A 471 -6.95 13.80 2.47
C SER A 471 -5.87 12.76 2.17
N TYR A 472 -5.51 11.91 3.14
CA TYR A 472 -4.65 10.74 2.88
C TYR A 472 -5.49 9.49 2.56
N GLU A 473 -6.73 9.49 3.04
CA GLU A 473 -7.77 8.49 2.80
C GLU A 473 -9.14 9.18 2.85
N GLY A 474 -10.25 8.44 2.72
CA GLY A 474 -11.59 8.99 2.78
C GLY A 474 -12.63 8.08 2.14
N GLY A 475 -13.90 8.41 2.38
CA GLY A 475 -15.06 7.63 1.92
C GLY A 475 -15.96 7.21 3.07
N GLN A 476 -16.55 6.03 2.96
CA GLN A 476 -17.45 5.47 3.96
C GLN A 476 -16.68 4.66 5.02
N HIS A 477 -17.17 4.65 6.27
CA HIS A 477 -16.72 3.78 7.37
C HIS A 477 -17.92 3.02 7.94
N LEU A 478 -18.38 2.02 7.20
CA LEU A 478 -19.44 1.08 7.56
C LEU A 478 -18.82 -0.30 7.72
N VAL A 479 -18.24 -0.53 8.88
CA VAL A 479 -17.63 -1.79 9.30
C VAL A 479 -17.97 -1.99 10.77
N GLY A 480 -18.09 -3.23 11.24
CA GLY A 480 -18.23 -3.49 12.67
C GLY A 480 -16.86 -3.46 13.36
N ILE A 481 -16.79 -2.96 14.59
CA ILE A 481 -15.59 -3.04 15.42
C ILE A 481 -15.90 -3.64 16.80
N LEU A 482 -14.83 -4.04 17.53
CA LEU A 482 -14.92 -4.48 18.93
C LEU A 482 -15.92 -5.65 19.14
N GLY A 483 -15.96 -6.58 18.18
CA GLY A 483 -16.83 -7.75 18.19
C GLY A 483 -18.04 -7.62 17.25
N VAL A 484 -18.42 -6.39 16.87
CA VAL A 484 -19.56 -6.14 15.96
C VAL A 484 -19.27 -6.64 14.54
N GLU A 485 -18.01 -6.76 14.14
CA GLU A 485 -17.63 -7.42 12.89
C GLU A 485 -18.14 -8.87 12.79
N ASN A 486 -18.47 -9.52 13.91
CA ASN A 486 -19.05 -10.87 13.90
C ASN A 486 -20.59 -10.87 13.97
N ASN A 487 -21.24 -9.70 13.81
CA ASN A 487 -22.68 -9.60 13.64
C ASN A 487 -23.05 -9.68 12.15
N ASP A 488 -23.57 -10.84 11.73
CA ASP A 488 -23.91 -11.11 10.33
C ASP A 488 -24.97 -10.16 9.77
N ALA A 489 -25.93 -9.70 10.60
CA ALA A 489 -26.98 -8.79 10.15
C ALA A 489 -26.41 -7.40 9.82
N ILE A 490 -25.49 -6.90 10.66
CA ILE A 490 -24.82 -5.62 10.43
C ILE A 490 -23.87 -5.73 9.23
N THR A 491 -23.09 -6.81 9.15
CA THR A 491 -22.22 -7.07 7.98
C THR A 491 -23.03 -7.13 6.69
N ALA A 492 -24.16 -7.83 6.67
CA ALA A 492 -25.05 -7.90 5.52
C ALA A 492 -25.65 -6.53 5.16
N LEU A 493 -26.04 -5.73 6.16
CA LEU A 493 -26.55 -4.38 5.94
C LEU A 493 -25.49 -3.47 5.29
N PHE A 494 -24.28 -3.43 5.85
CA PHE A 494 -23.20 -2.57 5.39
C PHE A 494 -22.66 -2.97 4.00
N THR A 495 -22.49 -4.27 3.76
CA THR A 495 -22.11 -4.78 2.43
C THR A 495 -23.19 -4.50 1.39
N SER A 496 -24.48 -4.70 1.72
CA SER A 496 -25.60 -4.37 0.81
C SER A 496 -25.67 -2.87 0.52
N ALA A 497 -25.44 -2.02 1.52
CA ALA A 497 -25.42 -0.58 1.34
C ALA A 497 -24.31 -0.14 0.39
N ASN A 498 -23.13 -0.73 0.47
CA ASN A 498 -22.00 -0.42 -0.41
C ASN A 498 -22.23 -0.79 -1.89
N ARG A 499 -23.16 -1.72 -2.17
CA ARG A 499 -23.60 -2.09 -3.53
C ARG A 499 -24.82 -1.30 -4.02
N ASP A 500 -25.46 -0.52 -3.15
CA ASP A 500 -26.65 0.27 -3.47
C ASP A 500 -26.27 1.59 -4.19
N ALA A 501 -27.04 2.00 -5.19
CA ALA A 501 -26.80 3.25 -5.91
C ALA A 501 -26.79 4.50 -5.01
N ARG A 502 -27.49 4.46 -3.87
CA ARG A 502 -27.47 5.54 -2.87
C ARG A 502 -26.10 5.72 -2.21
N MET A 503 -25.24 4.71 -2.22
CA MET A 503 -23.84 4.87 -1.79
C MET A 503 -23.07 5.77 -2.76
N GLY A 504 -23.29 5.62 -4.07
CA GLY A 504 -22.73 6.53 -5.07
C GLY A 504 -23.19 7.97 -4.84
N ALA A 505 -24.46 8.18 -4.50
CA ALA A 505 -24.98 9.51 -4.17
C ALA A 505 -24.36 10.09 -2.88
N ALA A 506 -24.15 9.27 -1.84
CA ALA A 506 -23.48 9.69 -0.61
C ALA A 506 -22.01 10.08 -0.86
N TYR A 507 -21.28 9.29 -1.67
CA TYR A 507 -19.92 9.65 -2.10
C TYR A 507 -19.89 10.95 -2.90
N ALA A 508 -20.80 11.12 -3.86
CA ALA A 508 -20.87 12.34 -4.66
C ALA A 508 -21.11 13.57 -3.77
N GLN A 509 -22.02 13.50 -2.80
CA GLN A 509 -22.23 14.60 -1.85
C GLN A 509 -21.00 14.83 -0.97
N HIS A 510 -20.37 13.77 -0.47
CA HIS A 510 -19.17 13.90 0.36
C HIS A 510 -18.00 14.59 -0.38
N LEU A 511 -17.79 14.29 -1.66
CA LEU A 511 -16.76 14.94 -2.48
C LEU A 511 -17.09 16.40 -2.79
N VAL A 512 -18.37 16.73 -2.96
CA VAL A 512 -18.82 18.13 -3.07
C VAL A 512 -18.55 18.88 -1.76
N ASP A 513 -18.97 18.33 -0.63
CA ASP A 513 -18.72 18.92 0.70
C ASP A 513 -17.21 19.11 0.92
N TRP A 514 -16.37 18.12 0.57
CA TRP A 514 -14.92 18.24 0.64
C TRP A 514 -14.39 19.46 -0.12
N ARG A 515 -14.80 19.62 -1.39
CA ARG A 515 -14.40 20.75 -2.23
C ARG A 515 -14.90 22.09 -1.69
N GLU A 516 -16.17 22.16 -1.31
CA GLU A 516 -16.82 23.41 -0.88
C GLU A 516 -16.29 23.90 0.48
N HIS A 517 -15.78 22.99 1.31
CA HIS A 517 -15.26 23.28 2.65
C HIS A 517 -13.73 23.41 2.69
N GLY A 518 -13.10 23.66 1.54
CA GLY A 518 -11.69 24.05 1.44
C GLY A 518 -10.69 22.89 1.33
N GLY A 519 -11.18 21.68 1.09
CA GLY A 519 -10.35 20.55 0.71
C GLY A 519 -9.76 20.70 -0.70
N GLU A 520 -8.53 20.23 -0.88
CA GLU A 520 -7.86 20.12 -2.18
C GLU A 520 -7.89 18.66 -2.68
N LEU A 521 -6.72 18.02 -2.83
CA LEU A 521 -6.60 16.61 -3.21
C LEU A 521 -7.38 15.71 -2.23
N PHE A 522 -8.25 14.87 -2.78
CA PHE A 522 -8.95 13.84 -2.04
C PHE A 522 -8.45 12.44 -2.43
N MET A 523 -7.95 11.68 -1.46
CA MET A 523 -7.52 10.31 -1.61
C MET A 523 -8.64 9.37 -1.18
N ASN A 524 -9.19 8.59 -2.11
CA ASN A 524 -10.10 7.49 -1.76
C ASN A 524 -9.30 6.37 -1.06
N PHE A 525 -9.88 5.73 -0.03
CA PHE A 525 -9.09 4.79 0.78
C PHE A 525 -8.57 3.60 0.00
N THR A 526 -9.34 2.89 -0.83
CA THR A 526 -8.61 1.99 -1.74
C THR A 526 -9.28 1.78 -3.08
N ALA A 527 -8.45 1.64 -4.10
CA ALA A 527 -8.87 1.39 -5.47
C ALA A 527 -9.68 0.10 -5.57
N SER A 528 -9.20 -1.00 -4.97
CA SER A 528 -9.84 -2.32 -5.03
C SER A 528 -9.77 -3.02 -3.68
N SER A 529 -10.87 -3.61 -3.21
CA SER A 529 -10.86 -4.52 -2.05
C SER A 529 -12.19 -5.24 -1.97
N GLY A 530 -12.15 -6.53 -1.64
CA GLY A 530 -13.34 -7.32 -1.35
C GLY A 530 -14.19 -6.72 -0.22
N TYR A 531 -15.48 -7.04 -0.22
CA TYR A 531 -16.45 -6.57 0.77
C TYR A 531 -16.80 -7.68 1.75
N GLY A 532 -16.70 -7.39 3.05
CA GLY A 532 -17.05 -8.36 4.07
C GLY A 532 -17.05 -7.76 5.47
N LYS A 533 -16.92 -8.64 6.47
CA LYS A 533 -16.95 -8.22 7.87
C LYS A 533 -15.82 -7.28 8.29
N PHE A 534 -14.71 -7.29 7.56
CA PHE A 534 -13.58 -6.39 7.76
C PHE A 534 -13.70 -5.08 6.99
N GLY A 535 -14.86 -4.82 6.40
CA GLY A 535 -15.21 -3.58 5.72
C GLY A 535 -15.49 -3.77 4.23
N SER A 536 -15.92 -2.69 3.62
CA SER A 536 -16.22 -2.59 2.18
C SER A 536 -15.49 -1.38 1.60
N TRP A 537 -14.17 -1.35 1.74
CA TRP A 537 -13.35 -0.16 1.53
C TRP A 537 -13.12 0.18 0.06
N GLY A 538 -12.96 -0.84 -0.79
CA GLY A 538 -12.62 -0.68 -2.20
C GLY A 538 -13.61 0.19 -2.96
N ALA A 539 -13.11 1.05 -3.85
CA ALA A 539 -13.94 1.67 -4.86
C ALA A 539 -14.57 0.60 -5.74
N VAL A 540 -13.79 -0.43 -6.10
CA VAL A 540 -14.28 -1.66 -6.73
C VAL A 540 -14.12 -2.86 -5.78
N GLU A 541 -15.02 -3.84 -5.90
CA GLU A 541 -14.96 -5.07 -5.10
C GLU A 541 -13.97 -6.07 -5.70
N TYR A 542 -13.96 -6.18 -7.04
CA TYR A 542 -13.08 -7.03 -7.82
C TYR A 542 -12.47 -6.25 -8.98
N LEU A 543 -11.22 -6.54 -9.30
CA LEU A 543 -10.48 -5.79 -10.31
C LEU A 543 -11.08 -5.92 -11.73
N ASP A 544 -11.69 -7.06 -12.04
CA ASP A 544 -12.36 -7.36 -13.31
C ASP A 544 -13.82 -6.84 -13.37
N ALA A 545 -14.33 -6.26 -12.28
CA ALA A 545 -15.68 -5.73 -12.16
C ALA A 545 -15.70 -4.29 -11.62
N GLN A 546 -15.30 -3.34 -12.46
CA GLN A 546 -15.07 -1.94 -12.04
C GLN A 546 -16.33 -1.06 -12.03
N ASP A 547 -17.49 -1.58 -12.48
CA ASP A 547 -18.74 -0.83 -12.54
C ASP A 547 -19.48 -0.87 -11.20
N THR A 548 -19.05 -0.05 -10.24
CA THR A 548 -19.62 0.02 -8.89
C THR A 548 -20.14 1.42 -8.56
N PRO A 549 -21.10 1.57 -7.62
CA PRO A 549 -21.61 2.90 -7.22
C PRO A 549 -20.52 3.87 -6.75
N LYS A 550 -19.52 3.36 -6.01
CA LYS A 550 -18.40 4.16 -5.51
C LYS A 550 -17.48 4.60 -6.64
N GLN A 551 -17.09 3.68 -7.53
CA GLN A 551 -16.23 4.01 -8.66
C GLN A 551 -16.91 4.98 -9.63
N GLN A 552 -18.20 4.80 -9.92
CA GLN A 552 -18.97 5.74 -10.74
C GLN A 552 -19.00 7.16 -10.13
N ALA A 553 -19.18 7.28 -8.81
CA ALA A 553 -19.16 8.57 -8.13
C ALA A 553 -17.79 9.26 -8.20
N LEU A 554 -16.70 8.51 -7.97
CA LEU A 554 -15.32 9.02 -8.08
C LEU A 554 -15.02 9.47 -9.52
N LEU A 555 -15.33 8.63 -10.50
CA LEU A 555 -15.10 8.93 -11.92
C LEU A 555 -15.94 10.12 -12.38
N GLY A 556 -17.23 10.17 -12.00
CA GLY A 556 -18.11 11.30 -12.31
C GLY A 556 -17.65 12.61 -11.68
N PHE A 557 -17.10 12.56 -10.47
CA PHE A 557 -16.51 13.74 -9.84
C PHE A 557 -15.27 14.23 -10.58
N ILE A 558 -14.37 13.32 -10.99
CA ILE A 558 -13.19 13.65 -11.83
C ILE A 558 -13.62 14.33 -13.13
N ASP A 559 -14.61 13.77 -13.83
CA ASP A 559 -15.06 14.30 -15.12
C ASP A 559 -15.72 15.69 -14.99
N ALA A 560 -16.38 15.97 -13.87
CA ALA A 560 -17.08 17.22 -13.62
C ALA A 560 -16.22 18.31 -12.96
N ASN A 561 -15.09 17.95 -12.36
CA ASN A 561 -14.30 18.86 -11.52
C ASN A 561 -12.80 18.75 -11.84
N PRO A 562 -12.29 19.50 -12.84
CA PRO A 562 -10.86 19.76 -12.91
C PRO A 562 -10.38 20.28 -11.56
N CYS A 563 -9.21 19.83 -11.12
CA CYS A 563 -8.66 20.22 -9.84
C CYS A 563 -8.53 21.74 -9.73
N TRP A 564 -8.90 22.27 -8.56
CA TRP A 564 -9.19 23.69 -8.35
C TRP A 564 -8.11 24.43 -7.54
N TRP A 565 -7.05 23.74 -7.12
CA TRP A 565 -5.97 24.34 -6.33
C TRP A 565 -4.77 24.75 -7.17
N SER A 566 -3.99 25.69 -6.64
CA SER A 566 -2.80 26.21 -7.31
C SER A 566 -1.73 25.13 -7.48
N GLY A 567 -1.14 25.06 -8.69
CA GLY A 567 -0.08 24.11 -9.00
C GLY A 567 -0.56 22.66 -9.17
N CYS A 568 -1.87 22.43 -9.31
CA CYS A 568 -2.38 21.09 -9.59
C CYS A 568 -1.96 20.56 -10.99
N THR A 569 -1.97 21.43 -12.00
CA THR A 569 -1.67 21.10 -13.40
C THR A 569 -0.20 21.31 -13.76
N GLN A 570 0.66 21.54 -12.76
CA GLN A 570 2.08 21.86 -12.94
C GLN A 570 2.98 20.67 -12.64
#